data_AF-A0A956JCJ0-F1
#
_entry.id   AF-A0A956JCJ0-F1
#
_cell.length_a   1.000
_cell.length_b   1.000
_cell.length_c   1.000
_cell.angle_alpha   90.00
_cell.angle_beta   90.00
_cell.angle_gamma   90.00
#
_symmetry.space_group_name_H-M   'P 1'
#
loop_
_entity.id
_entity.type
_entity.pdbx_description
1 polymer ?
#
loop_
_entity_poly.entity_id
_entity_poly.type
_entity_poly.pdbx_seq_one_letter_code
_entity_poly.pdbx_strand_id
1 'polypeptide(L)'
;MSNPIAQSTTAFLDGLDETVREAAEDVVSRKAARVKDDGITLTLEEEINLAKAIKYVAATDGFSRDEQGALEFLMIMASIPHELQRHVMAYDVSGLDLDQVSALFPRASRKAAYVLSGATTVAAFDGLSPEELARARELGERFGLEPKVVEALIAHAWAMGLAMSRGDRQLVEALQRLQHVLLGWV
;
A
#
# COMPACT_ATOMS: atom_id res chain seq x y z
N MET A 1 -9.35 -21.05 4.59
CA MET A 1 -10.11 -20.36 3.53
C MET A 1 -9.10 -19.58 2.70
N SER A 2 -9.25 -19.57 1.38
CA SER A 2 -8.36 -18.82 0.49
C SER A 2 -8.66 -17.32 0.59
N ASN A 3 -7.62 -16.50 0.47
CA ASN A 3 -7.74 -15.05 0.59
C ASN A 3 -8.32 -14.46 -0.71
N PRO A 4 -9.48 -13.76 -0.67
CA PRO A 4 -10.14 -13.24 -1.87
C PRO A 4 -9.31 -12.22 -2.65
N ILE A 5 -8.43 -11.46 -1.96
CA ILE A 5 -7.55 -10.48 -2.59
C ILE A 5 -6.50 -11.22 -3.43
N ALA A 6 -5.79 -12.17 -2.81
CA ALA A 6 -4.78 -12.98 -3.48
C ALA A 6 -5.39 -13.78 -4.64
N GLN A 7 -6.55 -14.41 -4.43
CA GLN A 7 -7.26 -15.14 -5.48
C GLN A 7 -7.59 -14.28 -6.69
N SER A 8 -8.10 -13.07 -6.46
CA SER A 8 -8.40 -12.13 -7.53
C SER A 8 -7.14 -11.74 -8.30
N THR A 9 -6.02 -11.56 -7.61
CA THR A 9 -4.74 -11.23 -8.23
C THR A 9 -4.19 -12.39 -9.04
N THR A 10 -4.16 -13.61 -8.48
CA THR A 10 -3.74 -14.82 -9.20
C THR A 10 -4.59 -15.05 -10.45
N ALA A 11 -5.92 -15.00 -10.32
CA ALA A 11 -6.83 -15.18 -11.45
C ALA A 11 -6.63 -14.12 -12.55
N PHE A 12 -6.30 -12.88 -12.18
CA PHE A 12 -5.98 -11.84 -13.16
C PHE A 12 -4.65 -12.13 -13.87
N LEU A 13 -3.60 -12.44 -13.11
CA LEU A 13 -2.27 -12.71 -13.66
C LEU A 13 -2.23 -13.97 -14.53
N ASP A 14 -3.01 -15.00 -14.19
CA ASP A 14 -3.14 -16.22 -14.99
C ASP A 14 -3.95 -16.01 -16.28
N GLY A 15 -4.73 -14.92 -16.35
CA GLY A 15 -5.46 -14.51 -17.54
C GLY A 15 -4.67 -13.60 -18.48
N LEU A 16 -3.47 -13.15 -18.09
CA LEU A 16 -2.61 -12.33 -18.95
C LEU A 16 -1.88 -13.19 -19.98
N ASP A 17 -1.57 -12.58 -21.13
CA ASP A 17 -0.58 -13.13 -22.05
C ASP A 17 0.77 -13.27 -21.34
N GLU A 18 1.46 -14.39 -21.56
CA GLU A 18 2.74 -14.71 -20.90
C GLU A 18 3.78 -13.61 -21.11
N THR A 19 3.88 -13.07 -22.34
CA THR A 19 4.81 -11.98 -22.66
C THR A 19 4.47 -10.70 -21.90
N VAL A 20 3.18 -10.41 -21.73
CA VAL A 20 2.71 -9.23 -20.98
C VAL A 20 3.02 -9.40 -19.50
N ARG A 21 2.80 -10.60 -18.95
CA ARG A 21 3.12 -10.92 -17.56
C ARG A 21 4.61 -10.80 -17.29
N GLU A 22 5.46 -11.43 -18.11
CA GLU A 22 6.91 -11.35 -17.98
C GLU A 22 7.41 -9.90 -18.05
N ALA A 23 6.89 -9.12 -19.01
CA ALA A 23 7.26 -7.70 -19.13
C ALA A 23 6.86 -6.89 -17.88
N ALA A 24 5.68 -7.16 -17.29
CA ALA A 24 5.24 -6.53 -16.06
C ALA A 24 6.12 -6.91 -14.87
N GLU A 25 6.44 -8.20 -14.72
CA GLU A 25 7.34 -8.72 -13.69
C GLU A 25 8.75 -8.12 -13.82
N ASP A 26 9.26 -7.97 -15.04
CA ASP A 26 10.55 -7.33 -15.33
C ASP A 26 10.60 -5.85 -14.96
N VAL A 27 9.50 -5.11 -15.17
CA VAL A 27 9.41 -3.69 -14.81
C VAL A 27 9.45 -3.54 -13.28
N VAL A 28 8.61 -4.31 -12.57
CA VAL A 28 8.57 -4.29 -11.09
C VAL A 28 9.89 -4.75 -10.50
N SER A 29 10.48 -5.85 -11.01
CA SER A 29 11.76 -6.38 -10.54
C SER A 29 12.92 -5.38 -10.73
N ARG A 30 12.98 -4.68 -11.88
CA ARG A 30 14.00 -3.65 -12.11
C ARG A 30 13.81 -2.44 -11.20
N LYS A 31 12.57 -2.07 -10.88
CA LYS A 31 12.29 -0.99 -9.90
C LYS A 31 12.70 -1.42 -8.50
N ALA A 32 12.30 -2.61 -8.05
CA ALA A 32 12.71 -3.15 -6.76
C ALA A 32 14.24 -3.21 -6.62
N ALA A 33 14.95 -3.60 -7.69
CA ALA A 33 16.42 -3.60 -7.72
C ALA A 33 17.05 -2.21 -7.59
N ARG A 34 16.33 -1.14 -7.99
CA ARG A 34 16.75 0.27 -7.85
C ARG A 34 16.41 0.86 -6.47
N VAL A 35 15.41 0.30 -5.78
CA VAL A 35 14.95 0.74 -4.44
C VAL A 35 15.56 -0.15 -3.33
N LYS A 36 16.67 -0.84 -3.63
CA LYS A 36 17.38 -1.75 -2.70
C LYS A 36 17.73 -1.16 -1.34
N ASP A 37 17.73 0.16 -1.20
CA ASP A 37 18.10 0.86 0.03
C ASP A 37 17.10 0.64 1.19
N ASP A 38 15.85 0.24 0.91
CA ASP A 38 14.84 -0.06 1.92
C ASP A 38 14.86 -1.51 2.42
N GLY A 39 15.55 -2.42 1.71
CA GLY A 39 15.57 -3.85 2.01
C GLY A 39 14.22 -4.57 1.84
N ILE A 40 13.21 -3.89 1.29
CA ILE A 40 11.91 -4.45 0.96
C ILE A 40 11.88 -4.73 -0.54
N THR A 41 11.59 -5.97 -0.91
CA THR A 41 11.33 -6.35 -2.31
C THR A 41 9.97 -7.02 -2.35
N LEU A 42 9.12 -6.49 -3.23
CA LEU A 42 7.79 -7.03 -3.51
C LEU A 42 7.80 -7.67 -4.90
N THR A 43 7.15 -8.82 -5.02
CA THR A 43 6.82 -9.40 -6.32
C THR A 43 5.70 -8.58 -6.99
N LEU A 44 5.48 -8.79 -8.29
CA LEU A 44 4.34 -8.17 -8.99
C LEU A 44 3.00 -8.47 -8.29
N GLU A 45 2.80 -9.72 -7.88
CA GLU A 45 1.61 -10.12 -7.13
C GLU A 45 1.49 -9.37 -5.79
N GLU A 46 2.59 -9.24 -5.06
CA GLU A 46 2.61 -8.52 -3.78
C GLU A 46 2.32 -7.02 -3.96
N GLU A 47 2.81 -6.38 -5.03
CA GLU A 47 2.50 -4.98 -5.35
C GLU A 47 1.00 -4.77 -5.65
N ILE A 48 0.37 -5.69 -6.39
CA ILE A 48 -1.07 -5.64 -6.68
C ILE A 48 -1.87 -5.86 -5.39
N ASN A 49 -1.48 -6.85 -4.59
CA ASN A 49 -2.12 -7.15 -3.30
C ASN A 49 -1.96 -5.99 -2.31
N LEU A 50 -0.80 -5.33 -2.30
CA LEU A 50 -0.53 -4.12 -1.53
C LEU A 50 -1.47 -2.99 -1.96
N ALA A 51 -1.59 -2.71 -3.25
CA ALA A 51 -2.46 -1.64 -3.72
C ALA A 51 -3.94 -1.90 -3.39
N LYS A 52 -4.40 -3.16 -3.45
CA LYS A 52 -5.75 -3.55 -2.98
C LYS A 52 -5.92 -3.42 -1.46
N ALA A 53 -4.89 -3.74 -0.68
CA ALA A 53 -4.88 -3.57 0.77
C ALA A 53 -4.94 -2.08 1.16
N ILE A 54 -4.20 -1.22 0.46
CA ILE A 54 -4.25 0.24 0.63
C ILE A 54 -5.66 0.75 0.35
N LYS A 55 -6.24 0.34 -0.78
CA LYS A 55 -7.62 0.70 -1.15
C LYS A 55 -8.63 0.31 -0.10
N TYR A 56 -8.49 -0.88 0.51
CA TYR A 56 -9.40 -1.33 1.56
C TYR A 56 -9.42 -0.39 2.77
N VAL A 57 -8.24 0.08 3.21
CA VAL A 57 -8.14 0.98 4.36
C VAL A 57 -8.67 2.36 4.03
N ALA A 58 -8.25 2.93 2.89
CA ALA A 58 -8.73 4.23 2.40
C ALA A 58 -10.25 4.22 2.21
N ALA A 59 -10.83 3.14 1.68
CA ALA A 59 -12.27 3.02 1.47
C ALA A 59 -13.13 2.88 2.75
N THR A 60 -12.57 3.08 3.96
CA THR A 60 -13.26 2.78 5.23
C THR A 60 -14.49 3.68 5.45
N ASP A 61 -14.41 4.96 5.12
CA ASP A 61 -15.51 5.93 5.26
C ASP A 61 -16.05 6.44 3.91
N GLY A 62 -15.59 5.82 2.83
CA GLY A 62 -15.78 6.24 1.45
C GLY A 62 -14.44 6.13 0.74
N PHE A 63 -14.42 6.04 -0.60
CA PHE A 63 -13.16 6.11 -1.34
C PHE A 63 -13.20 7.35 -2.24
N SER A 64 -12.67 8.44 -1.71
CA SER A 64 -12.79 9.76 -2.31
C SER A 64 -12.02 9.87 -3.62
N ARG A 65 -12.27 10.93 -4.40
CA ARG A 65 -11.54 11.17 -5.65
C ARG A 65 -10.06 11.46 -5.41
N ASP A 66 -9.75 12.12 -4.30
CA ASP A 66 -8.39 12.50 -3.97
C ASP A 66 -7.58 11.27 -3.53
N GLU A 67 -8.18 10.37 -2.75
CA GLU A 67 -7.58 9.08 -2.40
C GLU A 67 -7.42 8.15 -3.61
N GLN A 68 -8.40 8.14 -4.52
CA GLN A 68 -8.29 7.43 -5.80
C GLN A 68 -7.07 7.91 -6.59
N GLY A 69 -6.93 9.23 -6.75
CA GLY A 69 -5.80 9.83 -7.42
C GLY A 69 -4.46 9.55 -6.71
N ALA A 70 -4.46 9.55 -5.37
CA ALA A 70 -3.29 9.22 -4.58
C ALA A 70 -2.85 7.75 -4.77
N LEU A 71 -3.80 6.80 -4.76
CA LEU A 71 -3.51 5.39 -5.02
C LEU A 71 -2.99 5.17 -6.44
N GLU A 72 -3.62 5.78 -7.46
CA GLU A 72 -3.13 5.74 -8.84
C GLU A 72 -1.71 6.29 -8.96
N PHE A 73 -1.42 7.42 -8.30
CA PHE A 73 -0.09 8.00 -8.26
C PHE A 73 0.93 7.06 -7.61
N LEU A 74 0.58 6.42 -6.48
CA LEU A 74 1.46 5.42 -5.85
C LEU A 74 1.75 4.24 -6.76
N MET A 75 0.74 3.72 -7.46
CA MET A 75 0.93 2.62 -8.43
C MET A 75 1.83 3.03 -9.61
N ILE A 76 1.69 4.26 -10.11
CA ILE A 76 2.59 4.83 -11.13
C ILE A 76 4.02 4.89 -10.60
N MET A 77 4.21 5.37 -9.37
CA MET A 77 5.53 5.45 -8.72
C MET A 77 6.15 4.07 -8.48
N ALA A 78 5.33 3.06 -8.20
CA ALA A 78 5.70 1.65 -8.13
C ALA A 78 5.92 1.01 -9.51
N SER A 79 5.72 1.76 -10.60
CA SER A 79 5.86 1.28 -11.98
C SER A 79 4.91 0.12 -12.33
N ILE A 80 3.76 0.04 -11.65
CA ILE A 80 2.71 -0.94 -11.95
C ILE A 80 2.10 -0.59 -13.31
N PRO A 81 2.07 -1.51 -14.29
CA PRO A 81 1.46 -1.26 -15.60
C PRO A 81 -0.02 -0.83 -15.53
N HIS A 82 -0.45 0.01 -16.47
CA HIS A 82 -1.81 0.58 -16.48
C HIS A 82 -2.94 -0.47 -16.44
N GLU A 83 -2.76 -1.63 -17.09
CA GLU A 83 -3.78 -2.70 -17.05
C GLU A 83 -3.98 -3.27 -15.64
N LEU A 84 -2.89 -3.38 -14.88
CA LEU A 84 -2.89 -3.82 -13.49
C LEU A 84 -3.47 -2.75 -12.56
N GLN A 85 -3.17 -1.48 -12.82
CA GLN A 85 -3.79 -0.36 -12.11
C GLN A 85 -5.32 -0.41 -12.26
N ARG A 86 -5.83 -0.58 -13.48
CA ARG A 86 -7.28 -0.73 -13.71
C ARG A 86 -7.87 -1.91 -12.95
N HIS A 87 -7.16 -3.03 -12.88
CA HIS A 87 -7.61 -4.20 -12.11
C HIS A 87 -7.75 -3.88 -10.62
N VAL A 88 -6.76 -3.20 -10.02
CA VAL A 88 -6.82 -2.74 -8.62
C VAL A 88 -7.98 -1.75 -8.41
N MET A 89 -8.13 -0.77 -9.30
CA MET A 89 -9.17 0.25 -9.19
C MET A 89 -10.58 -0.31 -9.38
N ALA A 90 -10.74 -1.37 -10.18
CA ALA A 90 -12.02 -2.05 -10.36
C ALA A 90 -12.38 -3.05 -9.24
N TYR A 91 -11.41 -3.48 -8.43
CA TYR A 91 -11.63 -4.47 -7.37
C TYR A 91 -12.52 -3.92 -6.25
N ASP A 92 -13.65 -4.57 -5.97
CA ASP A 92 -14.55 -4.18 -4.88
C ASP A 92 -14.03 -4.68 -3.54
N VAL A 93 -13.86 -3.76 -2.59
CA VAL A 93 -13.32 -4.01 -1.25
C VAL A 93 -14.39 -4.07 -0.16
N SER A 94 -15.66 -3.79 -0.50
CA SER A 94 -16.76 -3.66 0.48
C SER A 94 -17.09 -4.94 1.25
N GLY A 95 -16.79 -6.11 0.66
CA GLY A 95 -17.03 -7.42 1.28
C GLY A 95 -15.85 -8.00 2.04
N LEU A 96 -14.76 -7.24 2.20
CA LEU A 96 -13.53 -7.73 2.82
C LEU A 96 -13.49 -7.50 4.32
N ASP A 97 -12.78 -8.37 5.02
CA ASP A 97 -12.45 -8.20 6.42
C ASP A 97 -10.95 -7.89 6.62
N LEU A 98 -10.63 -7.37 7.80
CA LEU A 98 -9.26 -6.98 8.14
C LEU A 98 -8.32 -8.19 8.26
N ASP A 99 -8.85 -9.37 8.59
CA ASP A 99 -8.06 -10.60 8.68
C ASP A 99 -7.58 -11.04 7.30
N GLN A 100 -8.39 -10.87 6.26
CA GLN A 100 -8.00 -11.10 4.88
C GLN A 100 -6.90 -10.13 4.45
N VAL A 101 -6.98 -8.85 4.79
CA VAL A 101 -5.93 -7.89 4.45
C VAL A 101 -4.62 -8.19 5.20
N SER A 102 -4.71 -8.43 6.51
CA SER A 102 -3.53 -8.68 7.34
C SER A 102 -2.84 -10.01 7.02
N ALA A 103 -3.57 -11.01 6.51
CA ALA A 103 -3.03 -12.30 6.10
C ALA A 103 -2.23 -12.26 4.78
N LEU A 104 -2.28 -11.15 4.02
CA LEU A 104 -1.51 -11.01 2.77
C LEU A 104 -0.01 -10.90 3.00
N PHE A 105 0.40 -10.40 4.17
CA PHE A 105 1.79 -10.08 4.46
C PHE A 105 2.25 -10.77 5.74
N PRO A 106 3.55 -11.13 5.84
CA PRO A 106 4.08 -11.70 7.07
C PRO A 106 3.89 -10.73 8.25
N ARG A 107 3.41 -11.26 9.38
CA ARG A 107 3.30 -10.50 10.63
C ARG A 107 4.68 -10.05 11.13
N ALA A 108 4.71 -8.95 11.88
CA ALA A 108 5.90 -8.34 12.47
C ALA A 108 7.04 -8.19 11.45
N SER A 109 6.69 -7.73 10.24
CA SER A 109 7.64 -7.58 9.15
C SER A 109 7.63 -6.17 8.58
N ARG A 110 8.74 -5.80 7.94
CA ARG A 110 8.85 -4.54 7.21
C ARG A 110 7.81 -4.40 6.10
N LYS A 111 7.39 -5.50 5.47
CA LYS A 111 6.30 -5.49 4.48
C LYS A 111 4.98 -5.05 5.13
N ALA A 112 4.66 -5.58 6.30
CA ALA A 112 3.47 -5.20 7.03
C ALA A 112 3.50 -3.72 7.46
N ALA A 113 4.66 -3.23 7.95
CA ALA A 113 4.86 -1.82 8.26
C ALA A 113 4.73 -0.91 7.02
N TYR A 114 5.24 -1.36 5.88
CA TYR A 114 5.12 -0.67 4.60
C TYR A 114 3.67 -0.56 4.13
N VAL A 115 2.90 -1.65 4.25
CA VAL A 115 1.46 -1.68 3.93
C VAL A 115 0.70 -0.68 4.80
N LEU A 116 0.93 -0.69 6.12
CA LEU A 116 0.31 0.26 7.04
C LEU A 116 0.64 1.72 6.67
N SER A 117 1.91 1.99 6.37
CA SER A 117 2.38 3.33 5.97
C SER A 117 1.72 3.79 4.67
N GLY A 118 1.70 2.95 3.63
CA GLY A 118 1.06 3.25 2.35
C GLY A 118 -0.45 3.47 2.48
N ALA A 119 -1.12 2.59 3.22
CA ALA A 119 -2.56 2.65 3.47
C ALA A 119 -2.96 3.97 4.15
N THR A 120 -2.23 4.31 5.21
CA THR A 120 -2.49 5.54 5.97
C THR A 120 -2.12 6.79 5.17
N THR A 121 -1.14 6.71 4.26
CA THR A 121 -0.73 7.85 3.43
C THR A 121 -1.81 8.21 2.41
N VAL A 122 -2.46 7.20 1.81
CA VAL A 122 -3.59 7.41 0.88
C VAL A 122 -4.81 7.96 1.62
N ALA A 123 -5.19 7.34 2.73
CA ALA A 123 -6.26 7.83 3.61
C ALA A 123 -6.02 9.29 4.08
N ALA A 124 -4.77 9.65 4.34
CA ALA A 124 -4.41 10.99 4.78
C ALA A 124 -4.49 12.08 3.69
N PHE A 125 -4.77 11.73 2.44
CA PHE A 125 -4.61 12.65 1.31
C PHE A 125 -5.68 13.76 1.28
N ASP A 126 -6.94 13.41 1.56
CA ASP A 126 -8.05 14.35 1.79
C ASP A 126 -8.31 14.62 3.28
N GLY A 127 -7.73 13.80 4.15
CA GLY A 127 -7.61 14.07 5.58
C GLY A 127 -8.04 12.86 6.38
N LEU A 128 -7.09 12.30 7.13
CA LEU A 128 -7.29 11.06 7.88
C LEU A 128 -8.45 11.18 8.89
N SER A 129 -9.55 10.49 8.62
CA SER A 129 -10.73 10.52 9.48
C SER A 129 -10.54 9.68 10.75
N PRO A 130 -11.37 9.88 11.80
CA PRO A 130 -11.32 9.05 13.00
C PRO A 130 -11.50 7.55 12.72
N GLU A 131 -12.36 7.20 11.76
CA GLU A 131 -12.66 5.84 11.34
C GLU A 131 -11.47 5.19 10.64
N GLU A 132 -10.85 5.88 9.69
CA GLU A 132 -9.63 5.42 9.01
C GLU A 132 -8.45 5.30 9.98
N LEU A 133 -8.29 6.25 10.90
CA LEU A 133 -7.27 6.20 11.94
C LEU A 133 -7.46 4.97 12.84
N ALA A 134 -8.69 4.68 13.25
CA ALA A 134 -9.00 3.48 14.03
C ALA A 134 -8.71 2.21 13.21
N ARG A 135 -9.06 2.18 11.92
CA ARG A 135 -8.78 1.06 11.02
C ARG A 135 -7.28 0.82 10.83
N ALA A 136 -6.49 1.88 10.64
CA ALA A 136 -5.05 1.81 10.51
C ALA A 136 -4.39 1.24 11.78
N ARG A 137 -4.86 1.67 12.96
CA ARG A 137 -4.40 1.11 14.25
C ARG A 137 -4.72 -0.38 14.35
N GLU A 138 -5.96 -0.78 14.08
CA GLU A 138 -6.36 -2.19 14.12
C GLU A 138 -5.53 -3.01 13.12
N LEU A 139 -5.28 -2.49 11.92
CA LEU A 139 -4.43 -3.14 10.93
C LEU A 139 -3.00 -3.34 11.45
N GLY A 140 -2.42 -2.32 12.08
CA GLY A 140 -1.10 -2.41 12.72
C GLY A 140 -1.03 -3.48 13.81
N GLU A 141 -2.06 -3.61 14.62
CA GLU A 141 -2.18 -4.67 15.64
C GLU A 141 -2.31 -6.07 15.01
N ARG A 142 -3.12 -6.22 13.95
CA ARG A 142 -3.26 -7.50 13.22
C ARG A 142 -1.94 -7.90 12.55
N PHE A 143 -1.19 -6.92 12.06
CA PHE A 143 0.15 -7.13 11.58
C PHE A 143 1.15 -7.49 12.69
N GLY A 144 0.79 -7.38 13.97
CA GLY A 144 1.67 -7.69 15.09
C GLY A 144 2.81 -6.68 15.25
N LEU A 145 2.60 -5.44 14.82
CA LEU A 145 3.54 -4.35 15.03
C LEU A 145 3.40 -3.83 16.47
N GLU A 146 4.50 -3.36 17.05
CA GLU A 146 4.43 -2.73 18.37
C GLU A 146 3.61 -1.44 18.33
N PRO A 147 2.77 -1.13 19.35
CA PRO A 147 1.90 0.05 19.33
C PRO A 147 2.65 1.37 19.06
N LYS A 148 3.87 1.52 19.60
CA LYS A 148 4.70 2.72 19.37
C LYS A 148 5.13 2.86 17.91
N VAL A 149 5.40 1.73 17.25
CA VAL A 149 5.76 1.70 15.83
C VAL A 149 4.52 2.03 14.99
N VAL A 150 3.36 1.48 15.33
CA VAL A 150 2.07 1.80 14.67
C VAL A 150 1.80 3.30 14.72
N GLU A 151 1.86 3.93 15.89
CA GLU A 151 1.63 5.38 16.01
C GLU A 151 2.67 6.21 15.25
N ALA A 152 3.94 5.79 15.25
CA ALA A 152 4.99 6.49 14.50
C ALA A 152 4.77 6.40 12.98
N LEU A 153 4.37 5.23 12.47
CA LEU A 153 4.06 5.03 11.06
C LEU A 153 2.82 5.82 10.64
N ILE A 154 1.77 5.84 11.47
CA ILE A 154 0.56 6.60 11.21
C ILE A 154 0.86 8.10 11.18
N ALA A 155 1.58 8.63 12.17
CA ALA A 155 1.92 10.04 12.24
C ALA A 155 2.79 10.47 11.04
N HIS A 156 3.74 9.64 10.64
CA HIS A 156 4.56 9.86 9.45
C HIS A 156 3.73 9.85 8.17
N ALA A 157 2.88 8.84 7.98
CA ALA A 157 2.04 8.69 6.82
C ALA A 157 1.03 9.84 6.69
N TRP A 158 0.48 10.30 7.82
CA TRP A 158 -0.38 11.47 7.86
C TRP A 158 0.34 12.75 7.41
N ALA A 159 1.55 12.98 7.93
CA ALA A 159 2.37 14.11 7.49
C ALA A 159 2.73 14.00 5.99
N MET A 160 2.99 12.79 5.50
CA MET A 160 3.28 12.53 4.08
C MET A 160 2.08 12.85 3.20
N GLY A 161 0.89 12.32 3.52
CA GLY A 161 -0.34 12.56 2.77
C GLY A 161 -0.66 14.06 2.67
N LEU A 162 -0.57 14.78 3.79
CA LEU A 162 -0.75 16.24 3.82
C LEU A 162 0.30 17.01 3.03
N ALA A 163 1.56 16.57 3.04
CA ALA A 163 2.62 17.21 2.25
C ALA A 163 2.38 17.01 0.75
N MET A 164 1.99 15.80 0.36
CA MET A 164 1.67 15.45 -1.02
C MET A 164 0.44 16.22 -1.54
N SER A 165 -0.64 16.30 -0.75
CA SER A 165 -1.86 17.02 -1.14
C SER A 165 -1.63 18.53 -1.30
N ARG A 166 -0.65 19.09 -0.60
CA ARG A 166 -0.20 20.48 -0.75
C ARG A 166 0.85 20.70 -1.85
N GLY A 167 1.38 19.62 -2.43
CA GLY A 167 2.48 19.69 -3.39
C GLY A 167 3.82 20.16 -2.79
N ASP A 168 4.01 20.01 -1.47
CA ASP A 168 5.25 20.40 -0.78
C ASP A 168 6.36 19.36 -1.02
N ARG A 169 7.05 19.49 -2.16
CA ARG A 169 8.09 18.56 -2.58
C ARG A 169 9.23 18.43 -1.59
N GLN A 170 9.64 19.52 -0.94
CA GLN A 170 10.75 19.49 0.01
C GLN A 170 10.39 18.67 1.25
N LEU A 171 9.17 18.86 1.76
CA LEU A 171 8.68 18.08 2.89
C LEU A 171 8.47 16.61 2.51
N VAL A 172 7.93 16.32 1.32
CA VAL A 172 7.80 14.94 0.81
C VAL A 172 9.16 14.24 0.77
N GLU A 173 10.18 14.87 0.18
CA GLU A 173 11.54 14.30 0.13
C GLU A 173 12.14 14.08 1.52
N ALA A 174 11.90 15.01 2.46
CA ALA A 174 12.35 14.86 3.85
C ALA A 174 11.66 13.70 4.56
N LEU A 175 10.35 13.56 4.40
CA LEU A 175 9.56 12.48 4.97
C LEU A 175 9.91 11.13 4.33
N GLN A 176 10.23 11.07 3.04
CA GLN A 176 10.66 9.83 2.37
C GLN A 176 11.95 9.28 3.01
N ARG A 177 12.91 10.17 3.34
CA ARG A 177 14.12 9.76 4.07
C ARG A 177 13.82 9.27 5.48
N LEU A 178 12.85 9.87 6.17
CA LEU A 178 12.45 9.43 7.50
C LEU A 178 11.74 8.07 7.48
N GLN A 179 11.00 7.77 6.41
CA GLN A 179 10.31 6.49 6.24
C GLN A 179 11.29 5.31 6.32
N HIS A 180 12.46 5.42 5.69
CA HIS A 180 13.51 4.40 5.73
C HIS A 180 13.94 4.08 7.17
N VAL A 181 14.07 5.12 8.01
CA VAL A 181 14.45 4.96 9.42
C VAL A 181 13.36 4.25 10.21
N LEU A 182 12.10 4.64 10.00
CA LEU A 182 10.94 4.05 10.69
C LEU A 182 10.75 2.58 10.32
N LEU A 183 10.89 2.24 9.03
CA LEU A 183 10.82 0.85 8.57
C LEU A 183 11.98 0.00 9.12
N GLY A 184 13.11 0.62 9.48
CA GLY A 184 14.22 -0.03 10.16
C GLY A 184 13.97 -0.38 11.63
N TRP A 185 12.90 0.15 12.25
CA TRP A 185 12.50 -0.20 13.63
C TRP A 185 11.70 -1.49 13.72
N VAL A 186 11.34 -2.07 12.57
CA VAL A 186 10.61 -3.33 12.41
C VAL A 186 11.58 -4.41 11.93
#